data_AF-A0A9N9UW48-F1
#
_entry.id   AF-A0A9N9UW48-F1
#
_cell.length_a   1.000
_cell.length_b   1.000
_cell.length_c   1.000
_cell.angle_alpha   90.00
_cell.angle_beta   90.00
_cell.angle_gamma   90.00
#
_symmetry.space_group_name_H-M   'P 1'
#
loop_
_entity.id
_entity.type
_entity.pdbx_description
1 polymer ?
#
loop_
_entity_poly.entity_id
_entity_poly.type
_entity_poly.pdbx_seq_one_letter_code
_entity_poly.pdbx_strand_id
1 'polypeptide(L)'
;MAERTETRKLPRGERCTQCGDRRYYLENGLRFCASNGHEIEGFVQFDIGEEEDSGKMGMVTRKEKERKERERKHLTGLAGKSLFLEALQLILRYQLSWMIHEKGFRDELETVVRDLWDLRIRAFSSLVPDETEAPDTLEVFSSQPLPDEGEVVVKSSATNRSWDADRGSNWPMPKMSDTLGLCYLGCLLLRIPIRIGEIFQWVTSNNMPYNRVYFSLPQEMKDRMPSFFTQALKLPFQTPLVGGELHQTILHLVMSFSFNYELIFPALSYVPIFVQLARNLSLPAEVIHGAKELSSALSCTFQYPIRKQRVFPIDHPEILLISLLIISTKLCFPFDGSRPLVTDGYTFDWERWSQARAKQEPPNHEKHSMTEYSAQEIVSLDDEELDQFFSQLASLNDSKIKNPVTRFFPVENVPELEPPVPEIVPQELDAGVKQVLSEAIQKSSGSGEETTNEDADLGVNYEAFNHLEDLNAPGKTLYEAAGKNELYSIHKTTH
;
A
#
# COMPACT_ATOMS: atom_id res chain seq x y z
N MET A 1 84.08 -0.12 -18.37
CA MET A 1 82.93 -1.05 -18.29
C MET A 1 82.24 -0.75 -16.98
N ALA A 2 81.07 -0.11 -17.01
CA ALA A 2 80.35 0.26 -15.79
C ALA A 2 79.47 -0.93 -15.37
N GLU A 3 79.73 -1.50 -14.20
CA GLU A 3 78.84 -2.48 -13.57
C GLU A 3 77.45 -1.87 -13.46
N ARG A 4 76.45 -2.56 -14.00
CA ARG A 4 75.05 -2.16 -13.87
C ARG A 4 74.64 -2.38 -12.42
N THR A 5 74.72 -1.35 -11.59
CA THR A 5 74.16 -1.36 -10.24
C THR A 5 72.67 -1.67 -10.31
N GLU A 6 72.24 -2.74 -9.65
CA GLU A 6 70.84 -3.12 -9.60
C GLU A 6 70.03 -2.04 -8.86
N THR A 7 69.13 -1.37 -9.58
CA THR A 7 68.27 -0.33 -8.99
C THR A 7 66.95 -0.94 -8.52
N ARG A 8 66.57 -0.65 -7.27
CA ARG A 8 65.34 -1.11 -6.61
C ARG A 8 64.37 0.06 -6.41
N LYS A 9 63.07 -0.21 -6.24
CA LYS A 9 62.06 0.83 -5.96
C LYS A 9 61.90 1.03 -4.45
N LEU A 10 61.74 2.28 -4.04
CA LEU A 10 61.40 2.65 -2.66
C LEU A 10 59.98 2.18 -2.28
N PRO A 11 59.72 1.89 -0.98
CA PRO A 11 58.38 1.59 -0.46
C PRO A 11 57.33 2.65 -0.80
N ARG A 12 56.06 2.24 -0.81
CA ARG A 12 54.95 3.17 -1.12
C ARG A 12 54.88 4.28 -0.07
N GLY A 13 55.18 5.51 -0.48
CA GLY A 13 55.14 6.72 0.36
C GLY A 13 56.51 7.38 0.52
N GLU A 14 57.60 6.63 0.37
CA GLU A 14 58.97 7.13 0.47
C GLU A 14 59.49 7.63 -0.89
N ARG A 15 60.22 8.73 -0.86
CA ARG A 15 60.95 9.30 -2.00
C ARG A 15 62.23 9.94 -1.47
N CYS A 16 63.25 10.06 -2.31
CA CYS A 16 64.42 10.83 -1.92
C CYS A 16 64.02 12.30 -1.65
N THR A 17 64.50 12.85 -0.53
CA THR A 17 64.20 14.20 -0.07
C THR A 17 64.73 15.30 -1.00
N GLN A 18 65.78 15.01 -1.77
CA GLN A 18 66.43 15.99 -2.66
C GLN A 18 66.05 15.84 -4.14
N CYS A 19 66.03 14.62 -4.69
CA CYS A 19 65.73 14.38 -6.12
C CYS A 19 64.25 14.00 -6.36
N GLY A 20 63.49 13.65 -5.32
CA GLY A 20 62.11 13.15 -5.44
C GLY A 20 61.99 11.77 -6.09
N ASP A 21 63.12 11.13 -6.39
CA ASP A 21 63.16 9.91 -7.15
C ASP A 21 62.73 8.70 -6.29
N ARG A 22 62.16 7.71 -6.97
CA ARG A 22 61.56 6.52 -6.35
C ARG A 22 62.40 5.27 -6.50
N ARG A 23 63.58 5.40 -7.10
CA ARG A 23 64.52 4.30 -7.33
C ARG A 23 65.81 4.56 -6.56
N TYR A 24 66.37 3.52 -5.98
CA TYR A 24 67.62 3.59 -5.23
C TYR A 24 68.53 2.40 -5.55
N TYR A 25 69.83 2.56 -5.34
CA TYR A 25 70.81 1.46 -5.31
C TYR A 25 71.50 1.43 -3.94
N LEU A 26 72.11 0.31 -3.61
CA LEU A 26 72.84 0.10 -2.35
C LEU A 26 74.33 0.12 -2.64
N GLU A 27 75.07 0.89 -1.85
CA GLU A 27 76.53 0.91 -1.88
C GLU A 27 77.00 1.03 -0.43
N ASN A 28 77.82 0.08 0.04
CA ASN A 28 78.36 0.04 1.41
C ASN A 28 77.32 0.15 2.54
N GLY A 29 76.15 -0.51 2.39
CA GLY A 29 75.10 -0.54 3.41
C GLY A 29 74.20 0.70 3.47
N LEU A 30 74.44 1.69 2.60
CA LEU A 30 73.65 2.93 2.49
C LEU A 30 72.84 2.95 1.19
N ARG A 31 71.68 3.63 1.22
CA ARG A 31 70.80 3.79 0.05
C ARG A 31 71.10 5.09 -0.68
N PHE A 32 71.28 5.02 -1.99
CA PHE A 32 71.49 6.18 -2.84
C PHE A 32 70.41 6.30 -3.92
N CYS A 33 69.92 7.52 -4.18
CA CYS A 33 69.00 7.84 -5.27
C CYS A 33 69.59 7.42 -6.63
N ALA A 34 68.82 6.71 -7.46
CA ALA A 34 69.32 6.15 -8.71
C ALA A 34 69.63 7.18 -9.80
N SER A 35 68.98 8.35 -9.77
CA SER A 35 69.23 9.42 -10.75
C SER A 35 70.47 10.25 -10.41
N ASN A 36 70.61 10.67 -9.16
CA ASN A 36 71.59 11.70 -8.77
C ASN A 36 72.53 11.27 -7.63
N GLY A 37 72.43 10.05 -7.11
CA GLY A 37 73.36 9.53 -6.09
C GLY A 37 73.22 10.16 -4.70
N HIS A 38 72.10 10.80 -4.37
CA HIS A 38 71.86 11.36 -3.03
C HIS A 38 71.65 10.26 -1.99
N GLU A 39 72.29 10.38 -0.84
CA GLU A 39 72.10 9.48 0.30
C GLU A 39 70.69 9.63 0.89
N ILE A 40 70.02 8.51 1.15
CA ILE A 40 68.69 8.45 1.74
C ILE A 40 68.84 8.01 3.21
N GLU A 41 68.75 8.98 4.12
CA GLU A 41 68.84 8.78 5.56
C GLU A 41 67.66 7.94 6.11
N GLY A 42 67.90 7.19 7.20
CA GLY A 42 66.86 6.43 7.90
C GLY A 42 66.73 4.96 7.50
N PHE A 43 67.60 4.45 6.62
CA PHE A 43 67.72 3.02 6.35
C PHE A 43 68.83 2.41 7.22
N VAL A 44 68.46 1.44 8.06
CA VAL A 44 69.41 0.54 8.70
C VAL A 44 69.32 -0.78 7.96
N GLN A 45 70.42 -1.20 7.32
CA GLN A 45 70.53 -2.57 6.82
C GLN A 45 70.59 -3.50 8.03
N PHE A 46 69.52 -4.24 8.27
CA PHE A 46 69.62 -5.40 9.12
C PHE A 46 70.41 -6.44 8.33
N ASP A 47 71.66 -6.67 8.73
CA ASP A 47 72.38 -7.85 8.30
C ASP A 47 71.63 -9.04 8.86
N ILE A 48 70.84 -9.69 8.00
CA ILE A 48 70.41 -11.05 8.22
C ILE A 48 71.72 -11.84 8.12
N GLY A 49 72.35 -12.04 9.27
CA GLY A 49 73.60 -12.78 9.40
C GLY A 49 73.51 -14.11 8.67
N GLU A 50 74.65 -14.55 8.15
CA GLU A 50 74.85 -15.77 7.38
C GLU A 50 73.87 -16.87 7.79
N GLU A 51 73.07 -17.28 6.82
CA GLU A 51 71.86 -18.10 6.92
C GLU A 51 72.11 -19.54 7.44
N GLU A 52 73.34 -19.85 7.87
CA GLU A 52 73.77 -21.19 8.27
C GLU A 52 73.60 -21.53 9.77
N ASP A 53 73.40 -20.57 10.67
CA ASP A 53 73.24 -20.85 12.13
C ASP A 53 71.84 -20.54 12.71
N SER A 54 70.90 -20.12 11.87
CA SER A 54 69.50 -19.92 12.30
C SER A 54 68.71 -21.21 12.12
N GLY A 55 68.83 -22.12 13.09
CA GLY A 55 68.07 -23.36 13.15
C GLY A 55 66.58 -23.16 12.87
N LYS A 56 66.13 -23.70 11.73
CA LYS A 56 64.72 -23.84 11.31
C LYS A 56 63.87 -22.59 11.56
N MET A 57 64.02 -21.58 10.70
CA MET A 57 62.93 -20.62 10.47
C MET A 57 61.67 -21.41 10.08
N GLY A 58 60.70 -21.48 11.00
CA GLY A 58 59.42 -22.11 10.75
C GLY A 58 58.77 -21.48 9.52
N MET A 59 58.23 -22.34 8.65
CA MET A 59 57.51 -21.94 7.45
C MET A 59 56.41 -20.95 7.83
N VAL A 60 56.60 -19.67 7.55
CA VAL A 60 55.56 -18.65 7.75
C VAL A 60 54.53 -18.85 6.64
N THR A 61 53.64 -19.82 6.82
CA THR A 61 52.43 -19.92 6.04
C THR A 61 51.61 -18.69 6.35
N ARG A 62 51.57 -17.72 5.42
CA ARG A 62 50.53 -16.72 5.42
C ARG A 62 49.22 -17.47 5.30
N LYS A 63 48.53 -17.66 6.42
CA LYS A 63 47.24 -18.33 6.48
C LYS A 63 46.35 -17.61 5.46
N GLU A 64 46.07 -18.28 4.35
CA GLU A 64 45.13 -17.78 3.37
C GLU A 64 43.86 -17.54 4.17
N LYS A 65 43.42 -16.28 4.22
CA LYS A 65 42.25 -15.92 5.01
C LYS A 65 41.13 -16.71 4.39
N GLU A 66 40.72 -17.79 5.07
CA GLU A 66 39.56 -18.58 4.68
C GLU A 66 38.50 -17.57 4.28
N ARG A 67 38.17 -17.58 2.98
CA ARG A 67 37.00 -16.89 2.48
C ARG A 67 35.86 -17.66 3.14
N LYS A 68 35.54 -17.31 4.38
CA LYS A 68 34.25 -17.64 4.96
C LYS A 68 33.30 -17.11 3.90
N GLU A 69 32.59 -18.01 3.24
CA GLU A 69 31.41 -17.66 2.48
C GLU A 69 30.55 -16.89 3.45
N ARG A 70 30.64 -15.56 3.38
CA ARG A 70 29.69 -14.70 4.03
C ARG A 70 28.47 -14.90 3.17
N GLU A 71 27.63 -15.86 3.55
CA GLU A 71 26.27 -15.94 3.04
C GLU A 71 25.76 -14.51 3.01
N ARG A 72 25.44 -14.02 1.80
CA ARG A 72 24.93 -12.66 1.68
C ARG A 72 23.66 -12.65 2.52
N LYS A 73 23.67 -11.87 3.60
CA LYS A 73 22.54 -11.80 4.52
C LYS A 73 21.24 -11.52 3.77
N HIS A 74 21.30 -10.68 2.73
CA HIS A 74 20.18 -10.38 1.86
C HIS A 74 20.39 -10.99 0.47
N LEU A 75 19.33 -11.55 -0.10
CA LEU A 75 19.27 -11.96 -1.49
C LEU A 75 19.35 -10.72 -2.41
N THR A 76 19.78 -10.91 -3.66
CA THR A 76 19.91 -9.83 -4.65
C THR A 76 19.35 -10.26 -6.00
N GLY A 77 18.89 -9.30 -6.81
CA GLY A 77 18.39 -9.59 -8.17
C GLY A 77 17.07 -10.36 -8.17
N LEU A 78 16.94 -11.35 -9.05
CA LEU A 78 15.71 -12.15 -9.24
C LEU A 78 15.34 -12.97 -8.01
N ALA A 79 16.31 -13.57 -7.32
CA ALA A 79 16.05 -14.32 -6.08
C ALA A 79 15.41 -13.45 -4.98
N GLY A 80 15.85 -12.19 -4.85
CA GLY A 80 15.24 -11.23 -3.92
C GLY A 80 13.82 -10.83 -4.31
N LYS A 81 13.52 -10.77 -5.61
CA LYS A 81 12.17 -10.53 -6.14
C LYS A 81 11.25 -11.74 -5.93
N SER A 82 11.75 -12.96 -6.13
CA SER A 82 11.00 -14.20 -5.83
C SER A 82 10.59 -14.24 -4.37
N LEU A 83 11.55 -14.01 -3.45
CA LEU A 83 11.26 -13.97 -2.01
C LEU A 83 10.22 -12.90 -1.64
N PHE A 84 10.21 -11.76 -2.33
CA PHE A 84 9.19 -10.73 -2.16
C PHE A 84 7.80 -11.19 -2.65
N LEU A 85 7.72 -11.88 -3.78
CA LEU A 85 6.46 -12.45 -4.27
C LEU A 85 5.94 -13.56 -3.35
N GLU A 86 6.83 -14.42 -2.84
CA GLU A 86 6.48 -15.43 -1.83
C GLU A 86 5.94 -14.79 -0.55
N ALA A 87 6.55 -13.66 -0.12
CA ALA A 87 6.05 -12.89 1.01
C ALA A 87 4.64 -12.37 0.72
N LEU A 88 4.41 -11.70 -0.41
CA LEU A 88 3.08 -11.21 -0.79
C LEU A 88 2.05 -12.33 -0.89
N GLN A 89 2.43 -13.49 -1.43
CA GLN A 89 1.56 -14.67 -1.51
C GLN A 89 1.16 -15.16 -0.11
N LEU A 90 2.10 -15.19 0.85
CA LEU A 90 1.79 -15.56 2.23
C LEU A 90 0.84 -14.55 2.89
N ILE A 91 1.04 -13.25 2.63
CA ILE A 91 0.14 -12.20 3.13
C ILE A 91 -1.27 -12.38 2.55
N LEU A 92 -1.38 -12.61 1.25
CA LEU A 92 -2.65 -12.85 0.57
C LEU A 92 -3.37 -14.07 1.16
N ARG A 93 -2.62 -15.14 1.49
CA ARG A 93 -3.20 -16.32 2.16
C ARG A 93 -3.74 -15.99 3.56
N TYR A 94 -3.05 -15.19 4.36
CA TYR A 94 -3.56 -14.76 5.66
C TYR A 94 -4.84 -13.93 5.51
N GLN A 95 -4.88 -13.03 4.54
CA GLN A 95 -6.06 -12.22 4.21
C GLN A 95 -7.26 -13.07 3.80
N LEU A 96 -7.06 -14.04 2.91
CA LEU A 96 -8.11 -14.96 2.47
C LEU A 96 -8.57 -15.89 3.58
N SER A 97 -7.63 -16.42 4.38
CA SER A 97 -7.96 -17.24 5.55
C SER A 97 -8.85 -16.49 6.52
N TRP A 98 -8.54 -15.22 6.78
CA TRP A 98 -9.36 -14.36 7.62
C TRP A 98 -10.77 -14.16 7.02
N MET A 99 -10.86 -13.85 5.73
CA MET A 99 -12.15 -13.72 5.04
C MET A 99 -12.99 -15.00 5.10
N ILE A 100 -12.39 -16.17 4.88
CA ILE A 100 -13.12 -17.43 4.86
C ILE A 100 -13.55 -17.84 6.28
N HIS A 101 -12.63 -17.83 7.24
CA HIS A 101 -12.89 -18.38 8.57
C HIS A 101 -13.61 -17.41 9.52
N GLU A 102 -13.27 -16.12 9.49
CA GLU A 102 -13.86 -15.12 10.39
C GLU A 102 -15.11 -14.47 9.79
N LYS A 103 -15.10 -14.17 8.48
CA LYS A 103 -16.25 -13.56 7.80
C LYS A 103 -17.21 -14.57 7.18
N GLY A 104 -16.84 -15.85 7.09
CA GLY A 104 -17.70 -16.88 6.53
C GLY A 104 -17.87 -16.81 5.01
N PHE A 105 -16.89 -16.25 4.28
CA PHE A 105 -16.89 -16.33 2.82
C PHE A 105 -16.71 -17.77 2.33
N ARG A 106 -17.18 -18.06 1.11
CA ARG A 106 -17.06 -19.39 0.51
C ARG A 106 -15.60 -19.75 0.24
N ASP A 107 -15.25 -21.02 0.44
CA ASP A 107 -13.90 -21.56 0.16
C ASP A 107 -13.47 -21.39 -1.30
N GLU A 108 -14.43 -21.31 -2.23
CA GLU A 108 -14.20 -21.00 -3.66
C GLU A 108 -13.41 -19.69 -3.86
N LEU A 109 -13.50 -18.75 -2.91
CA LEU A 109 -12.77 -17.48 -2.95
C LEU A 109 -11.26 -17.69 -2.98
N GLU A 110 -10.73 -18.64 -2.20
CA GLU A 110 -9.30 -18.94 -2.20
C GLU A 110 -8.86 -19.47 -3.56
N THR A 111 -9.69 -20.28 -4.22
CA THR A 111 -9.38 -20.85 -5.53
C THR A 111 -9.34 -19.77 -6.60
N VAL A 112 -10.37 -18.92 -6.66
CA VAL A 112 -10.44 -17.83 -7.65
C VAL A 112 -9.30 -16.83 -7.48
N VAL A 113 -8.98 -16.45 -6.24
CA VAL A 113 -7.88 -15.50 -5.99
C VAL A 113 -6.51 -16.13 -6.26
N ARG A 114 -6.35 -17.44 -6.00
CA ARG A 114 -5.15 -18.19 -6.40
C ARG A 114 -4.95 -18.17 -7.92
N ASP A 115 -6.01 -18.39 -8.68
CA ASP A 115 -5.94 -18.36 -10.15
C ASP A 115 -5.61 -16.96 -10.68
N LEU A 116 -6.19 -15.91 -10.08
CA LEU A 116 -5.83 -14.52 -10.39
C LEU A 116 -4.37 -14.20 -10.04
N TRP A 117 -3.89 -14.70 -8.90
CA TRP A 117 -2.50 -14.54 -8.49
C TRP A 117 -1.54 -15.27 -9.44
N ASP A 118 -1.86 -16.52 -9.82
CA ASP A 118 -1.09 -17.28 -10.81
C ASP A 118 -0.98 -16.53 -12.12
N LEU A 119 -2.10 -16.04 -12.66
CA LEU A 119 -2.11 -15.19 -13.85
C LEU A 119 -1.25 -13.93 -13.67
N ARG A 120 -1.27 -13.31 -12.49
CA ARG A 120 -0.49 -12.10 -12.20
C ARG A 120 1.02 -12.34 -12.21
N ILE A 121 1.48 -13.51 -11.78
CA ILE A 121 2.92 -13.83 -11.65
C ILE A 121 3.46 -14.77 -12.74
N ARG A 122 2.61 -15.35 -13.58
CA ARG A 122 2.97 -16.37 -14.59
C ARG A 122 4.20 -16.01 -15.42
N ALA A 123 4.25 -14.79 -15.95
CA ALA A 123 5.36 -14.30 -16.76
C ALA A 123 6.64 -13.99 -15.95
N PHE A 124 6.51 -13.76 -14.64
CA PHE A 124 7.68 -13.71 -13.75
C PHE A 124 8.25 -15.11 -13.50
N SER A 125 7.40 -16.13 -13.36
CA SER A 125 7.87 -17.51 -13.18
C SER A 125 8.73 -17.99 -14.35
N SER A 126 8.45 -17.55 -15.59
CA SER A 126 9.31 -17.83 -16.74
C SER A 126 10.68 -17.12 -16.72
N LEU A 127 10.86 -16.11 -15.87
CA LEU A 127 12.14 -15.40 -15.71
C LEU A 127 13.05 -16.03 -14.66
N VAL A 128 12.51 -16.90 -13.80
CA VAL A 128 13.29 -17.64 -12.81
C VAL A 128 13.69 -18.97 -13.47
N PRO A 129 14.98 -19.18 -13.81
CA PRO A 129 15.40 -20.48 -14.32
C PRO A 129 15.17 -21.55 -13.26
N ASP A 130 14.67 -22.71 -13.68
CA ASP A 130 14.41 -23.84 -12.80
C ASP A 130 15.74 -24.30 -12.18
N GLU A 131 15.87 -24.25 -10.85
CA GLU A 131 17.11 -24.67 -10.15
C GLU A 131 17.41 -26.17 -10.35
N THR A 132 16.50 -26.92 -10.97
CA THR A 132 16.65 -28.34 -11.32
C THR A 132 17.49 -28.60 -12.58
N GLU A 133 17.83 -27.58 -13.37
CA GLU A 133 18.69 -27.71 -14.55
C GLU A 133 19.92 -26.78 -14.49
N ALA A 134 20.77 -26.96 -13.48
CA ALA A 134 22.11 -26.39 -13.49
C ALA A 134 23.19 -27.48 -13.50
N PRO A 135 23.61 -28.00 -14.66
CA PRO A 135 24.93 -28.56 -14.80
C PRO A 135 25.93 -27.40 -14.92
N ASP A 136 26.57 -27.05 -13.81
CA ASP A 136 27.94 -26.51 -13.71
C ASP A 136 28.48 -25.76 -14.97
N THR A 137 27.80 -24.71 -15.42
CA THR A 137 28.35 -23.79 -16.42
C THR A 137 28.90 -22.57 -15.70
N LEU A 138 30.21 -22.55 -15.52
CA LEU A 138 31.02 -21.39 -15.17
C LEU A 138 30.60 -20.17 -16.02
N GLU A 139 29.82 -19.27 -15.43
CA GLU A 139 29.51 -17.98 -16.03
C GLU A 139 30.76 -17.11 -16.04
N VAL A 140 31.39 -17.01 -17.21
CA VAL A 140 32.50 -16.09 -17.47
C VAL A 140 31.94 -14.68 -17.56
N PHE A 141 32.12 -13.91 -16.48
CA PHE A 141 31.83 -12.47 -16.45
C PHE A 141 32.66 -11.72 -17.50
N SER A 142 32.01 -11.25 -18.56
CA SER A 142 32.60 -10.31 -19.52
C SER A 142 32.22 -8.88 -19.15
N SER A 143 33.21 -8.06 -18.81
CA SER A 143 33.06 -6.67 -18.39
C SER A 143 33.31 -5.70 -19.54
N GLN A 144 32.36 -5.60 -20.48
CA GLN A 144 32.27 -4.47 -21.41
C GLN A 144 30.79 -4.10 -21.64
N PRO A 145 30.40 -2.82 -21.46
CA PRO A 145 29.09 -2.35 -21.86
C PRO A 145 29.08 -2.12 -23.37
N LEU A 146 28.20 -2.82 -24.09
CA LEU A 146 27.82 -2.46 -25.46
C LEU A 146 26.77 -1.34 -25.38
N PRO A 147 26.91 -0.24 -26.15
CA PRO A 147 25.85 0.76 -26.25
C PRO A 147 24.74 0.20 -27.14
N ASP A 148 23.55 0.03 -26.56
CA ASP A 148 22.36 -0.37 -27.31
C ASP A 148 21.81 0.84 -28.07
N GLU A 149 21.83 0.75 -29.40
CA GLU A 149 21.23 1.72 -30.28
C GLU A 149 19.72 1.43 -30.42
N GLY A 150 18.91 2.35 -29.91
CA GLY A 150 17.56 2.56 -30.43
C GLY A 150 16.44 1.75 -29.80
N GLU A 151 16.29 1.76 -28.48
CA GLU A 151 14.98 1.48 -27.88
C GLU A 151 14.00 2.62 -28.21
N VAL A 152 13.07 2.33 -29.12
CA VAL A 152 11.85 3.10 -29.29
C VAL A 152 11.07 2.99 -27.99
N VAL A 153 11.24 4.00 -27.13
CA VAL A 153 10.44 4.18 -25.92
C VAL A 153 9.00 4.45 -26.33
N VAL A 154 8.24 3.38 -26.58
CA VAL A 154 6.78 3.43 -26.62
C VAL A 154 6.35 3.75 -25.19
N LYS A 155 6.08 5.03 -24.94
CA LYS A 155 5.46 5.50 -23.70
C LYS A 155 4.05 4.92 -23.62
N SER A 156 3.94 3.66 -23.19
CA SER A 156 2.67 3.03 -22.84
C SER A 156 2.06 3.82 -21.70
N SER A 157 0.80 4.26 -21.89
CA SER A 157 0.01 4.98 -20.90
C SER A 157 0.12 4.29 -19.53
N ALA A 158 0.36 5.09 -18.49
CA ALA A 158 0.69 4.64 -17.12
C ALA A 158 -0.37 3.72 -16.45
N THR A 159 -1.51 3.51 -17.09
CA THR A 159 -2.65 2.71 -16.58
C THR A 159 -2.60 1.23 -16.98
N ASN A 160 -2.05 0.88 -18.15
CA ASN A 160 -2.02 -0.50 -18.66
C ASN A 160 -0.59 -1.03 -18.66
N ARG A 161 -0.24 -1.78 -17.61
CA ARG A 161 1.09 -2.39 -17.48
C ARG A 161 1.07 -3.78 -18.13
N SER A 162 1.88 -3.95 -19.17
CA SER A 162 2.10 -5.29 -19.72
C SER A 162 2.92 -6.12 -18.75
N TRP A 163 2.54 -7.38 -18.59
CA TRP A 163 3.19 -8.34 -17.70
C TRP A 163 4.17 -9.25 -18.44
N ASP A 164 4.48 -8.96 -19.70
CA ASP A 164 5.35 -9.77 -20.55
C ASP A 164 6.72 -10.02 -19.91
N ALA A 165 7.23 -11.24 -20.10
CA ALA A 165 8.54 -11.65 -19.62
C ALA A 165 9.67 -10.84 -20.27
N ASP A 166 9.46 -10.29 -21.47
CA ASP A 166 10.45 -9.49 -22.23
C ASP A 166 11.01 -8.29 -21.45
N ARG A 167 10.30 -7.83 -20.40
CA ARG A 167 10.79 -6.76 -19.51
C ARG A 167 11.96 -7.19 -18.61
N GLY A 168 12.21 -8.49 -18.46
CA GLY A 168 13.30 -9.05 -17.65
C GLY A 168 13.44 -8.40 -16.27
N SER A 169 14.57 -7.75 -16.03
CA SER A 169 14.87 -7.06 -14.77
C SER A 169 13.95 -5.87 -14.44
N ASN A 170 13.21 -5.34 -15.40
CA ASN A 170 12.25 -4.24 -15.21
C ASN A 170 10.79 -4.72 -15.08
N TRP A 171 10.56 -6.01 -14.86
CA TRP A 171 9.22 -6.56 -14.69
C TRP A 171 8.46 -5.88 -13.52
N PRO A 172 7.19 -5.48 -13.73
CA PRO A 172 6.43 -4.68 -12.76
C PRO A 172 6.03 -5.51 -11.52
N MET A 173 6.75 -5.31 -10.41
CA MET A 173 6.44 -5.96 -9.13
C MET A 173 5.05 -5.53 -8.59
N PRO A 174 4.23 -6.46 -8.05
CA PRO A 174 2.99 -6.12 -7.37
C PRO A 174 3.24 -5.30 -6.11
N LYS A 175 2.28 -4.45 -5.77
CA LYS A 175 2.27 -3.67 -4.51
C LYS A 175 1.51 -4.43 -3.43
N MET A 176 1.66 -3.98 -2.18
CA MET A 176 0.87 -4.51 -1.06
C MET A 176 -0.64 -4.22 -1.25
N SER A 177 -1.00 -3.04 -1.78
CA SER A 177 -2.39 -2.70 -2.11
C SER A 177 -3.01 -3.63 -3.15
N ASP A 178 -2.19 -4.27 -4.01
CA ASP A 178 -2.68 -5.20 -5.02
C ASP A 178 -3.29 -6.45 -4.36
N THR A 179 -2.85 -6.86 -3.15
CA THR A 179 -3.42 -8.04 -2.49
C THR A 179 -4.86 -7.79 -2.05
N LEU A 180 -5.16 -6.60 -1.52
CA LEU A 180 -6.53 -6.18 -1.21
C LEU A 180 -7.37 -6.09 -2.48
N GLY A 181 -6.81 -5.55 -3.56
CA GLY A 181 -7.47 -5.49 -4.86
C GLY A 181 -7.81 -6.87 -5.41
N LEU A 182 -6.91 -7.85 -5.27
CA LEU A 182 -7.15 -9.23 -5.68
C LEU A 182 -8.25 -9.91 -4.85
N CYS A 183 -8.29 -9.68 -3.53
CA CYS A 183 -9.39 -10.14 -2.68
C CYS A 183 -10.74 -9.59 -3.16
N TYR A 184 -10.80 -8.29 -3.46
CA TYR A 184 -12.01 -7.65 -4.00
C TYR A 184 -12.41 -8.25 -5.37
N LEU A 185 -11.45 -8.39 -6.29
CA LEU A 185 -11.71 -8.94 -7.63
C LEU A 185 -12.16 -10.40 -7.59
N GLY A 186 -11.64 -11.20 -6.65
CA GLY A 186 -12.13 -12.56 -6.41
C GLY A 186 -13.60 -12.57 -5.95
N CYS A 187 -13.97 -11.65 -5.06
CA CYS A 187 -15.35 -11.49 -4.62
C CYS A 187 -16.26 -11.05 -5.76
N LEU A 188 -15.79 -10.14 -6.62
CA LEU A 188 -16.51 -9.67 -7.81
C LEU A 188 -16.78 -10.81 -8.80
N LEU A 189 -15.79 -11.66 -9.08
CA LEU A 189 -15.95 -12.83 -9.96
C LEU A 189 -16.96 -13.83 -9.39
N LEU A 190 -16.96 -14.02 -8.08
CA LEU A 190 -17.91 -14.87 -7.37
C LEU A 190 -19.30 -14.23 -7.16
N ARG A 191 -19.52 -13.00 -7.65
CA ARG A 191 -20.76 -12.21 -7.48
C ARG A 191 -21.15 -11.96 -6.03
N ILE A 192 -20.17 -11.94 -5.13
CA ILE A 192 -20.39 -11.66 -3.71
C ILE A 192 -20.53 -10.13 -3.55
N PRO A 193 -21.63 -9.62 -2.96
CA PRO A 193 -21.86 -8.18 -2.81
C PRO A 193 -21.03 -7.60 -1.65
N ILE A 194 -19.78 -7.23 -1.94
CA ILE A 194 -18.88 -6.51 -1.03
C ILE A 194 -18.57 -5.15 -1.64
N ARG A 195 -18.42 -4.14 -0.78
CA ARG A 195 -17.98 -2.79 -1.17
C ARG A 195 -16.50 -2.59 -0.86
N ILE A 196 -15.83 -1.73 -1.62
CA ILE A 196 -14.43 -1.35 -1.36
C ILE A 196 -14.30 -0.68 0.02
N GLY A 197 -15.33 0.09 0.43
CA GLY A 197 -15.44 0.68 1.76
C GLY A 197 -15.35 -0.33 2.91
N GLU A 198 -15.86 -1.54 2.74
CA GLU A 198 -15.85 -2.57 3.79
C GLU A 198 -14.46 -3.17 3.98
N ILE A 199 -13.78 -3.49 2.88
CA ILE A 199 -12.40 -3.98 2.92
C ILE A 199 -11.50 -2.93 3.59
N PHE A 200 -11.70 -1.66 3.26
CA PHE A 200 -10.98 -0.58 3.90
C PHE A 200 -11.27 -0.49 5.40
N GLN A 201 -12.54 -0.57 5.80
CA GLN A 201 -12.93 -0.56 7.21
C GLN A 201 -12.28 -1.73 7.97
N TRP A 202 -12.23 -2.92 7.39
CA TRP A 202 -11.57 -4.06 8.02
C TRP A 202 -10.06 -3.84 8.20
N VAL A 203 -9.43 -3.14 7.26
CA VAL A 203 -8.01 -2.78 7.32
C VAL A 203 -7.75 -1.68 8.35
N THR A 204 -8.57 -0.63 8.40
CA THR A 204 -8.40 0.48 9.36
C THR A 204 -8.74 0.09 10.79
N SER A 205 -9.71 -0.82 10.96
CA SER A 205 -10.02 -1.43 12.26
C SER A 205 -8.97 -2.45 12.72
N ASN A 206 -7.97 -2.78 11.89
CA ASN A 206 -6.98 -3.84 12.12
C ASN A 206 -7.58 -5.26 12.28
N ASN A 207 -8.81 -5.48 11.79
CA ASN A 207 -9.45 -6.80 11.79
C ASN A 207 -8.80 -7.68 10.72
N MET A 208 -8.68 -7.13 9.50
CA MET A 208 -8.03 -7.82 8.39
C MET A 208 -6.50 -7.61 8.44
N PRO A 209 -5.69 -8.68 8.30
CA PRO A 209 -4.24 -8.55 8.27
C PRO A 209 -3.76 -7.69 7.08
N TYR A 210 -3.33 -6.45 7.35
CA TYR A 210 -2.69 -5.57 6.36
C TYR A 210 -1.58 -4.68 6.94
N ASN A 211 -1.90 -3.82 7.92
CA ASN A 211 -0.95 -2.84 8.46
C ASN A 211 0.25 -3.48 9.15
N ARG A 212 0.06 -4.61 9.84
CA ARG A 212 1.09 -5.27 10.67
C ARG A 212 1.63 -6.58 10.10
N VAL A 213 1.31 -6.93 8.85
CA VAL A 213 1.58 -8.27 8.33
C VAL A 213 3.07 -8.55 8.16
N TYR A 214 3.90 -7.52 7.95
CA TYR A 214 5.35 -7.71 7.94
C TYR A 214 5.87 -8.45 9.19
N PHE A 215 5.27 -8.19 10.36
CA PHE A 215 5.70 -8.81 11.61
C PHE A 215 5.29 -10.28 11.75
N SER A 216 4.20 -10.70 11.09
CA SER A 216 3.75 -12.10 11.08
C SER A 216 4.51 -12.98 10.09
N LEU A 217 5.34 -12.40 9.23
CA LEU A 217 6.19 -13.17 8.32
C LEU A 217 7.27 -13.99 9.07
N PRO A 218 7.64 -15.17 8.55
CA PRO A 218 8.75 -15.99 9.08
C PRO A 218 10.06 -15.21 9.21
N GLN A 219 10.87 -15.53 10.23
CA GLN A 219 12.16 -14.86 10.47
C GLN A 219 13.14 -15.05 9.31
N GLU A 220 13.19 -16.26 8.75
CA GLU A 220 14.08 -16.58 7.62
C GLU A 220 13.82 -15.70 6.40
N MET A 221 12.54 -15.42 6.10
CA MET A 221 12.16 -14.52 5.01
C MET A 221 12.58 -13.09 5.31
N LYS A 222 12.37 -12.61 6.54
CA LYS A 222 12.73 -11.24 6.96
C LYS A 222 14.23 -10.99 6.91
N ASP A 223 15.02 -11.95 7.35
CA ASP A 223 16.49 -11.82 7.39
C ASP A 223 17.09 -11.82 5.99
N ARG A 224 16.50 -12.58 5.06
CA ARG A 224 16.97 -12.72 3.67
C ARG A 224 16.43 -11.67 2.71
N MET A 225 15.41 -10.91 3.09
CA MET A 225 14.74 -9.95 2.22
C MET A 225 15.59 -8.69 1.94
N PRO A 226 15.67 -8.22 0.68
CA PRO A 226 16.28 -6.93 0.36
C PRO A 226 15.63 -5.77 1.12
N SER A 227 16.44 -4.80 1.56
CA SER A 227 15.97 -3.64 2.35
C SER A 227 14.85 -2.83 1.67
N PHE A 228 14.91 -2.68 0.34
CA PHE A 228 13.87 -1.99 -0.44
C PHE A 228 12.50 -2.68 -0.31
N PHE A 229 12.45 -4.01 -0.41
CA PHE A 229 11.20 -4.76 -0.28
C PHE A 229 10.71 -4.81 1.17
N THR A 230 11.64 -4.87 2.13
CA THR A 230 11.32 -4.71 3.56
C THR A 230 10.66 -3.35 3.83
N GLN A 231 11.15 -2.27 3.23
CA GLN A 231 10.53 -0.95 3.33
C GLN A 231 9.15 -0.92 2.67
N ALA A 232 9.00 -1.53 1.49
CA ALA A 232 7.72 -1.60 0.80
C ALA A 232 6.63 -2.35 1.60
N LEU A 233 6.97 -3.45 2.28
CA LEU A 233 6.04 -4.19 3.15
C LEU A 233 5.74 -3.47 4.47
N LYS A 234 6.65 -2.60 4.93
CA LYS A 234 6.44 -1.78 6.14
C LYS A 234 5.69 -0.48 5.85
N LEU A 235 5.54 -0.08 4.59
CA LEU A 235 4.86 1.17 4.23
C LEU A 235 3.42 1.26 4.78
N PRO A 236 2.55 0.23 4.67
CA PRO A 236 1.19 0.30 5.21
C PRO A 236 1.10 0.48 6.73
N PHE A 237 2.19 0.19 7.43
CA PHE A 237 2.28 0.42 8.87
C PHE A 237 2.54 1.89 9.21
N GLN A 238 3.24 2.60 8.32
CA GLN A 238 3.70 3.98 8.52
C GLN A 238 2.70 5.00 7.98
N THR A 239 2.04 4.65 6.88
CA THR A 239 1.05 5.49 6.22
C THR A 239 -0.26 4.74 6.14
N PRO A 240 -1.37 5.27 6.69
CA PRO A 240 -2.67 4.64 6.56
C PRO A 240 -3.07 4.60 5.10
N LEU A 241 -3.86 3.59 4.74
CA LEU A 241 -4.39 3.47 3.40
C LEU A 241 -5.26 4.70 3.11
N VAL A 242 -5.04 5.35 1.97
CA VAL A 242 -5.93 6.40 1.48
C VAL A 242 -6.98 5.76 0.57
N GLY A 243 -8.25 6.02 0.85
CA GLY A 243 -9.38 5.42 0.14
C GLY A 243 -9.31 5.47 -1.38
N GLY A 244 -8.97 6.64 -1.92
CA GLY A 244 -8.83 6.84 -3.35
C GLY A 244 -7.73 5.99 -4.01
N GLU A 245 -6.70 5.59 -3.26
CA GLU A 245 -5.63 4.73 -3.79
C GLU A 245 -6.10 3.29 -4.01
N LEU A 246 -7.00 2.78 -3.18
CA LEU A 246 -7.54 1.43 -3.33
C LEU A 246 -8.42 1.32 -4.58
N HIS A 247 -9.31 2.30 -4.79
CA HIS A 247 -10.13 2.39 -6.01
C HIS A 247 -9.27 2.46 -7.28
N GLN A 248 -8.19 3.26 -7.26
CA GLN A 248 -7.24 3.33 -8.36
C GLN A 248 -6.50 2.01 -8.56
N THR A 249 -6.04 1.37 -7.48
CA THR A 249 -5.35 0.08 -7.54
C THR A 249 -6.23 -0.99 -8.19
N ILE A 250 -7.50 -1.09 -7.77
CA ILE A 250 -8.47 -2.03 -8.33
C ILE A 250 -8.70 -1.77 -9.83
N LEU A 251 -8.91 -0.50 -10.20
CA LEU A 251 -9.07 -0.12 -11.61
C LEU A 251 -7.84 -0.51 -12.44
N HIS A 252 -6.64 -0.21 -11.96
CA HIS A 252 -5.39 -0.57 -12.63
C HIS A 252 -5.23 -2.10 -12.75
N LEU A 253 -5.62 -2.87 -11.74
CA LEU A 253 -5.62 -4.33 -11.81
C LEU A 253 -6.61 -4.83 -12.88
N VAL A 254 -7.85 -4.34 -12.89
CA VAL A 254 -8.85 -4.70 -13.90
C VAL A 254 -8.37 -4.40 -15.32
N MET A 255 -7.81 -3.20 -15.53
CA MET A 255 -7.24 -2.80 -16.81
C MET A 255 -6.03 -3.66 -17.18
N SER A 256 -5.20 -4.05 -16.22
CA SER A 256 -4.04 -4.91 -16.48
C SER A 256 -4.45 -6.35 -16.81
N PHE A 257 -5.42 -6.93 -16.10
CA PHE A 257 -5.93 -8.27 -16.41
C PHE A 257 -6.61 -8.35 -17.78
N SER A 258 -7.40 -7.32 -18.13
CA SER A 258 -8.02 -7.24 -19.46
C SER A 258 -7.00 -7.00 -20.57
N PHE A 259 -5.96 -6.20 -20.33
CA PHE A 259 -4.90 -5.98 -21.32
C PHE A 259 -4.05 -7.24 -21.58
N ASN A 260 -3.69 -7.98 -20.53
CA ASN A 260 -2.78 -9.13 -20.67
C ASN A 260 -3.50 -10.45 -21.04
N TYR A 261 -4.74 -10.63 -20.61
CA TYR A 261 -5.46 -11.92 -20.74
C TYR A 261 -6.87 -11.80 -21.32
N GLU A 262 -7.28 -10.60 -21.77
CA GLU A 262 -8.65 -10.33 -22.25
C GLU A 262 -9.74 -10.73 -21.24
N LEU A 263 -9.39 -10.76 -19.96
CA LEU A 263 -10.30 -11.15 -18.89
C LEU A 263 -11.32 -10.03 -18.63
N ILE A 264 -12.59 -10.39 -18.69
CA ILE A 264 -13.71 -9.46 -18.48
C ILE A 264 -14.30 -9.72 -17.10
N PHE A 265 -14.25 -8.71 -16.23
CA PHE A 265 -14.93 -8.76 -14.94
C PHE A 265 -16.43 -8.49 -15.11
N PRO A 266 -17.29 -9.21 -14.37
CA PRO A 266 -18.71 -8.99 -14.42
C PRO A 266 -19.12 -7.63 -13.84
N ALA A 267 -20.34 -7.19 -14.16
CA ALA A 267 -20.95 -6.04 -13.52
C ALA A 267 -21.19 -6.29 -12.02
N LEU A 268 -21.12 -5.24 -11.22
CA LEU A 268 -21.40 -5.31 -9.78
C LEU A 268 -22.85 -5.76 -9.54
N SER A 269 -23.03 -6.57 -8.49
CA SER A 269 -24.34 -6.91 -7.94
C SER A 269 -24.95 -5.67 -7.25
N TYR A 270 -25.48 -4.75 -8.04
CA TYR A 270 -25.88 -3.41 -7.58
C TYR A 270 -27.05 -3.40 -6.60
N VAL A 271 -28.01 -4.34 -6.71
CA VAL A 271 -29.20 -4.36 -5.83
C VAL A 271 -28.83 -4.58 -4.36
N PRO A 272 -28.07 -5.63 -3.98
CA PRO A 272 -27.59 -5.77 -2.60
C PRO A 272 -26.74 -4.59 -2.13
N ILE A 273 -25.91 -4.02 -3.01
CA ILE A 273 -25.05 -2.88 -2.67
C ILE A 273 -25.89 -1.63 -2.36
N PHE A 274 -26.96 -1.38 -3.11
CA PHE A 274 -27.90 -0.29 -2.78
C PHE A 274 -28.55 -0.47 -1.41
N VAL A 275 -28.96 -1.70 -1.08
CA VAL A 275 -29.53 -2.00 0.24
C VAL A 275 -28.50 -1.76 1.34
N GLN A 276 -27.24 -2.20 1.15
CA GLN A 276 -26.15 -1.95 2.10
C GLN A 276 -25.86 -0.45 2.26
N LEU A 277 -25.75 0.30 1.17
CA LEU A 277 -25.50 1.75 1.21
C LEU A 277 -26.65 2.51 1.88
N ALA A 278 -27.90 2.20 1.52
CA ALA A 278 -29.07 2.80 2.14
C ALA A 278 -29.14 2.48 3.64
N ARG A 279 -28.78 1.25 4.04
CA ARG A 279 -28.68 0.85 5.44
C ARG A 279 -27.59 1.64 6.18
N ASN A 280 -26.40 1.79 5.61
CA ASN A 280 -25.30 2.54 6.24
C ASN A 280 -25.54 4.05 6.34
N LEU A 281 -26.38 4.59 5.45
CA LEU A 281 -26.82 5.97 5.47
C LEU A 281 -28.15 6.16 6.23
N SER A 282 -28.75 5.09 6.76
CA SER A 282 -30.05 5.11 7.43
C SER A 282 -31.14 5.81 6.60
N LEU A 283 -31.22 5.46 5.31
CA LEU A 283 -32.16 6.05 4.34
C LEU A 283 -33.41 5.18 4.15
N PRO A 284 -34.56 5.79 3.82
CA PRO A 284 -35.80 5.06 3.52
C PRO A 284 -35.69 4.16 2.28
N ALA A 285 -36.54 3.12 2.21
CA ALA A 285 -36.50 2.13 1.13
C ALA A 285 -36.93 2.70 -0.23
N GLU A 286 -37.71 3.78 -0.23
CA GLU A 286 -38.16 4.53 -1.40
C GLU A 286 -36.97 5.04 -2.22
N VAL A 287 -35.88 5.39 -1.55
CA VAL A 287 -34.63 5.82 -2.19
C VAL A 287 -34.00 4.69 -3.02
N ILE A 288 -34.10 3.45 -2.54
CA ILE A 288 -33.58 2.28 -3.28
C ILE A 288 -34.41 2.05 -4.55
N HIS A 289 -35.74 2.20 -4.43
CA HIS A 289 -36.63 2.08 -5.58
C HIS A 289 -36.34 3.17 -6.61
N GLY A 290 -36.26 4.43 -6.19
CA GLY A 290 -35.92 5.56 -7.05
C GLY A 290 -34.55 5.39 -7.73
N ALA A 291 -33.52 4.95 -7.00
CA ALA A 291 -32.19 4.69 -7.57
C ALA A 291 -32.21 3.59 -8.63
N LYS A 292 -33.03 2.54 -8.43
CA LYS A 292 -33.21 1.47 -9.41
C LYS A 292 -33.90 1.95 -10.68
N GLU A 293 -34.96 2.73 -10.55
CA GLU A 293 -35.66 3.33 -11.69
C GLU A 293 -34.75 4.30 -12.45
N LEU A 294 -34.00 5.15 -11.74
CA LEU A 294 -33.00 6.05 -12.34
C LEU A 294 -31.91 5.28 -13.09
N SER A 295 -31.39 4.19 -12.51
CA SER A 295 -30.38 3.36 -13.17
C SER A 295 -30.91 2.72 -14.47
N SER A 296 -32.20 2.37 -14.49
CA SER A 296 -32.87 1.79 -15.66
C SER A 296 -33.13 2.85 -16.72
N ALA A 297 -33.58 4.05 -16.31
CA ALA A 297 -33.84 5.18 -17.20
C ALA A 297 -32.55 5.70 -17.86
N LEU A 298 -31.45 5.78 -17.11
CA LEU A 298 -30.14 6.21 -17.61
C LEU A 298 -29.36 5.07 -18.32
N SER A 299 -29.92 3.85 -18.36
CA SER A 299 -29.26 2.66 -18.93
C SER A 299 -27.84 2.45 -18.38
N CYS A 300 -27.65 2.66 -17.08
CA CYS A 300 -26.34 2.57 -16.44
C CYS A 300 -25.81 1.14 -16.45
N THR A 301 -24.56 0.96 -16.86
CA THR A 301 -23.85 -0.32 -16.76
C THR A 301 -22.81 -0.25 -15.64
N PHE A 302 -22.99 -1.03 -14.57
CA PHE A 302 -22.05 -1.10 -13.43
C PHE A 302 -20.83 -1.99 -13.72
N GLN A 303 -20.23 -1.83 -14.90
CA GLN A 303 -19.02 -2.52 -15.33
C GLN A 303 -17.83 -1.57 -15.27
N TYR A 304 -16.64 -2.12 -15.02
CA TYR A 304 -15.42 -1.33 -15.05
C TYR A 304 -15.06 -0.85 -16.47
N PRO A 305 -14.56 0.38 -16.60
CA PRO A 305 -14.30 1.00 -17.90
C PRO A 305 -13.00 0.49 -18.54
N ILE A 306 -13.03 -0.69 -19.16
CA ILE A 306 -11.83 -1.31 -19.77
C ILE A 306 -11.31 -0.53 -21.00
N ARG A 307 -12.22 0.07 -21.78
CA ARG A 307 -11.90 0.69 -23.08
C ARG A 307 -11.68 2.20 -23.05
N LYS A 308 -11.90 2.85 -21.90
CA LYS A 308 -11.77 4.32 -21.79
C LYS A 308 -10.30 4.68 -21.55
N GLN A 309 -9.77 5.61 -22.36
CA GLN A 309 -8.39 6.11 -22.19
C GLN A 309 -8.24 7.05 -20.99
N ARG A 310 -9.29 7.82 -20.68
CA ARG A 310 -9.37 8.71 -19.53
C ARG A 310 -10.50 8.23 -18.64
N VAL A 311 -10.16 7.94 -17.38
CA VAL A 311 -11.11 7.47 -16.38
C VAL A 311 -11.36 8.58 -15.38
N PHE A 312 -12.62 8.91 -15.18
CA PHE A 312 -13.10 9.87 -14.18
C PHE A 312 -13.61 9.11 -12.95
N PRO A 313 -13.73 9.77 -11.78
CA PRO A 313 -14.31 9.14 -10.58
C PRO A 313 -15.67 8.47 -10.87
N ILE A 314 -16.57 9.15 -11.58
CA ILE A 314 -17.90 8.60 -11.92
C ILE A 314 -17.87 7.33 -12.78
N ASP A 315 -16.75 7.04 -13.46
CA ASP A 315 -16.60 5.79 -14.20
C ASP A 315 -16.33 4.59 -13.28
N HIS A 316 -16.00 4.83 -12.01
CA HIS A 316 -15.95 3.77 -11.01
C HIS A 316 -17.38 3.34 -10.66
N PRO A 317 -17.71 2.03 -10.75
CA PRO A 317 -19.08 1.58 -10.60
C PRO A 317 -19.63 1.78 -9.19
N GLU A 318 -18.81 1.68 -8.13
CA GLU A 318 -19.27 1.96 -6.75
C GLU A 318 -19.61 3.45 -6.56
N ILE A 319 -18.77 4.35 -7.07
CA ILE A 319 -19.02 5.79 -7.00
C ILE A 319 -20.30 6.14 -7.76
N LEU A 320 -20.50 5.55 -8.94
CA LEU A 320 -21.75 5.72 -9.68
C LEU A 320 -22.97 5.25 -8.87
N LEU A 321 -22.86 4.15 -8.13
CA LEU A 321 -23.94 3.65 -7.26
C LEU A 321 -24.27 4.65 -6.16
N ILE A 322 -23.28 5.17 -5.43
CA ILE A 322 -23.58 6.15 -4.37
C ILE A 322 -24.13 7.45 -4.95
N SER A 323 -23.62 7.91 -6.10
CA SER A 323 -24.12 9.12 -6.76
C SER A 323 -25.59 8.94 -7.15
N LEU A 324 -25.96 7.81 -7.74
CA LEU A 324 -27.36 7.50 -8.07
C LEU A 324 -28.24 7.44 -6.81
N LEU A 325 -27.74 6.86 -5.72
CA LEU A 325 -28.46 6.79 -4.46
C LEU A 325 -28.68 8.18 -3.85
N ILE A 326 -27.67 9.05 -3.84
CA ILE A 326 -27.76 10.42 -3.35
C ILE A 326 -28.72 11.25 -4.22
N ILE A 327 -28.63 11.13 -5.55
CA ILE A 327 -29.55 11.81 -6.47
C ILE A 327 -30.99 11.33 -6.21
N SER A 328 -31.20 10.02 -6.07
CA SER A 328 -32.52 9.49 -5.71
C SER A 328 -32.99 10.03 -4.37
N THR A 329 -32.10 10.20 -3.40
CA THR A 329 -32.43 10.73 -2.08
C THR A 329 -32.91 12.17 -2.18
N LYS A 330 -32.24 13.00 -2.99
CA LYS A 330 -32.66 14.37 -3.27
C LYS A 330 -34.00 14.46 -4.00
N LEU A 331 -34.25 13.57 -4.96
CA LEU A 331 -35.50 13.56 -5.72
C LEU A 331 -36.67 13.08 -4.86
N CYS A 332 -36.46 12.03 -4.05
CA CYS A 332 -37.48 11.51 -3.14
C CYS A 332 -37.72 12.45 -1.95
N PHE A 333 -36.67 13.09 -1.41
CA PHE A 333 -36.69 13.88 -0.19
C PHE A 333 -35.82 15.15 -0.35
N PRO A 334 -36.31 16.20 -1.02
CA PRO A 334 -35.54 17.42 -1.25
C PRO A 334 -35.22 18.15 0.06
N PHE A 335 -34.07 18.83 0.10
CA PHE A 335 -33.62 19.58 1.27
C PHE A 335 -34.37 20.92 1.45
N ASP A 336 -34.82 21.53 0.35
CA ASP A 336 -35.36 22.90 0.33
C ASP A 336 -36.90 22.96 0.33
N GLY A 337 -37.58 21.94 0.86
CA GLY A 337 -39.04 21.94 0.98
C GLY A 337 -39.81 21.87 -0.35
N SER A 338 -39.10 21.62 -1.47
CA SER A 338 -39.71 21.28 -2.76
C SER A 338 -40.60 20.04 -2.64
N ARG A 339 -41.57 19.86 -3.54
CA ARG A 339 -42.47 18.70 -3.47
C ARG A 339 -41.67 17.40 -3.72
N PRO A 340 -41.71 16.42 -2.80
CA PRO A 340 -41.03 15.14 -2.99
C PRO A 340 -41.64 14.38 -4.18
N LEU A 341 -40.80 13.63 -4.91
CA LEU A 341 -41.26 12.76 -6.00
C LEU A 341 -42.19 11.65 -5.48
N VAL A 342 -41.99 11.22 -4.23
CA VAL A 342 -42.80 10.19 -3.57
C VAL A 342 -43.82 10.88 -2.66
N THR A 343 -45.10 10.71 -2.98
CA THR A 343 -46.24 11.41 -2.36
C THR A 343 -47.05 10.52 -1.40
N ASP A 344 -46.44 9.49 -0.82
CA ASP A 344 -47.12 8.50 0.04
C ASP A 344 -47.52 9.03 1.43
N GLY A 345 -47.62 10.36 1.61
CA GLY A 345 -48.07 10.97 2.87
C GLY A 345 -47.03 10.89 4.00
N TYR A 346 -45.74 10.78 3.65
CA TYR A 346 -44.64 10.83 4.61
C TYR A 346 -43.70 11.99 4.25
N THR A 347 -43.27 12.73 5.27
CA THR A 347 -42.20 13.73 5.16
C THR A 347 -40.97 13.23 5.89
N PHE A 348 -39.79 13.57 5.35
CA PHE A 348 -38.51 13.18 5.94
C PHE A 348 -37.86 14.41 6.56
N ASP A 349 -37.69 14.38 7.89
CA ASP A 349 -37.07 15.47 8.65
C ASP A 349 -35.56 15.26 8.74
N TRP A 350 -34.84 16.00 7.90
CA TRP A 350 -33.40 15.96 7.78
C TRP A 350 -32.64 16.40 9.04
N GLU A 351 -33.20 17.31 9.84
CA GLU A 351 -32.56 17.77 11.07
C GLU A 351 -32.56 16.65 12.13
N ARG A 352 -33.71 16.01 12.32
CA ARG A 352 -33.84 14.87 13.24
C ARG A 352 -33.00 13.69 12.80
N TRP A 353 -32.96 13.40 11.49
CA TRP A 353 -32.07 12.39 10.95
C TRP A 353 -30.61 12.67 11.32
N SER A 354 -30.12 13.89 11.10
CA SER A 354 -28.73 14.24 11.40
C SER A 354 -28.39 14.12 12.89
N GLN A 355 -29.30 14.52 13.78
CA GLN A 355 -29.13 14.40 15.23
C GLN A 355 -29.18 12.95 15.71
N ALA A 356 -30.11 12.15 15.19
CA ALA A 356 -30.23 10.74 15.53
C ALA A 356 -28.99 9.95 15.06
N ARG A 357 -28.47 10.28 13.87
CA ARG A 357 -27.26 9.67 13.32
C ARG A 357 -26.01 10.08 14.10
N ALA A 358 -25.88 11.36 14.47
CA ALA A 358 -24.76 11.83 15.30
C ALA A 358 -24.70 11.13 16.68
N LYS A 359 -25.84 10.71 17.23
CA LYS A 359 -25.89 9.92 18.48
C LYS A 359 -25.46 8.47 18.30
N GLN A 360 -25.50 7.94 17.07
CA GLN A 360 -25.17 6.56 16.74
C GLN A 360 -23.77 6.38 16.17
N GLU A 361 -23.14 7.46 15.67
CA GLU A 361 -21.73 7.40 15.33
C GLU A 361 -20.94 7.10 16.63
N PRO A 362 -20.15 6.00 16.68
CA PRO A 362 -19.26 5.80 17.81
C PRO A 362 -18.36 7.02 17.95
N PRO A 363 -17.88 7.35 19.17
CA PRO A 363 -16.92 8.43 19.34
C PRO A 363 -15.81 8.20 18.33
N ASN A 364 -15.62 9.20 17.47
CA ASN A 364 -14.61 9.18 16.42
C ASN A 364 -13.28 9.09 17.15
N HIS A 365 -12.78 7.87 17.38
CA HIS A 365 -11.35 7.68 17.50
C HIS A 365 -10.84 7.96 16.09
N GLU A 366 -10.74 9.24 15.77
CA GLU A 366 -9.78 9.71 14.80
C GLU A 366 -8.48 9.07 15.28
N LYS A 367 -8.14 7.93 14.67
CA LYS A 367 -6.79 7.40 14.75
C LYS A 367 -5.99 8.46 14.01
N HIS A 368 -5.65 9.54 14.70
CA HIS A 368 -4.82 10.59 14.18
C HIS A 368 -3.63 9.87 13.61
N SER A 369 -3.54 9.92 12.29
CA SER A 369 -2.45 9.26 11.64
C SER A 369 -1.21 9.99 12.11
N MET A 370 -0.14 9.28 12.47
CA MET A 370 1.15 9.91 12.79
C MET A 370 1.61 10.88 11.69
N THR A 371 1.09 10.73 10.47
CA THR A 371 1.33 11.60 9.32
C THR A 371 0.64 12.97 9.39
N GLU A 372 -0.31 13.16 10.29
CA GLU A 372 -1.03 14.43 10.50
C GLU A 372 -0.33 15.35 11.50
N TYR A 373 0.47 14.81 12.42
CA TYR A 373 1.18 15.65 13.40
C TYR A 373 2.44 16.26 12.80
N SER A 374 2.41 17.58 12.61
CA SER A 374 3.62 18.37 12.37
C SER A 374 4.49 18.41 13.64
N ALA A 375 5.81 18.58 13.48
CA ALA A 375 6.73 18.70 14.62
C ALA A 375 6.36 19.85 15.59
N GLN A 376 5.61 20.85 15.11
CA GLN A 376 5.10 21.95 15.92
C GLN A 376 3.82 21.59 16.69
N GLU A 377 2.99 20.71 16.13
CA GLU A 377 1.74 20.25 16.76
C GLU A 377 2.03 19.24 17.87
N ILE A 378 3.04 18.39 17.71
CA ILE A 378 3.48 17.44 18.75
C ILE A 378 3.88 18.17 20.05
N VAL A 379 4.42 19.38 19.94
CA VAL A 379 4.84 20.19 21.10
C VAL A 379 3.64 20.83 21.81
N SER A 380 2.50 20.97 21.12
CA SER A 380 1.28 21.56 21.66
C SER A 380 0.22 20.53 22.10
N LEU A 381 0.52 19.23 22.01
CA LEU A 381 -0.39 18.17 22.46
C LEU A 381 -0.55 18.19 23.98
N ASP A 382 -1.76 17.92 24.44
CA ASP A 382 -2.05 17.73 25.86
C ASP A 382 -1.49 16.38 26.36
N ASP A 383 -1.32 16.24 27.69
CA ASP A 383 -0.71 15.04 28.29
C ASP A 383 -1.44 13.74 27.90
N GLU A 384 -2.78 13.75 27.80
CA GLU A 384 -3.58 12.59 27.37
C GLU A 384 -3.39 12.25 25.88
N GLU A 385 -3.23 13.27 25.03
CA GLU A 385 -2.99 13.11 23.59
C GLU A 385 -1.55 12.64 23.33
N LEU A 386 -0.59 13.14 24.12
CA LEU A 386 0.79 12.68 24.13
C LEU A 386 0.90 11.21 24.56
N ASP A 387 0.17 10.80 25.59
CA ASP A 387 0.13 9.40 26.03
C ASP A 387 -0.47 8.49 24.94
N GLN A 388 -1.53 8.95 24.25
CA GLN A 388 -2.07 8.24 23.08
C GLN A 388 -1.03 8.15 21.94
N PHE A 389 -0.35 9.26 21.64
CA PHE A 389 0.72 9.29 20.64
C PHE A 389 1.88 8.35 21.00
N PHE A 390 2.33 8.33 22.25
CA PHE A 390 3.38 7.43 22.72
C PHE A 390 2.92 5.96 22.76
N SER A 391 1.67 5.69 23.09
CA SER A 391 1.10 4.34 23.02
C SER A 391 1.05 3.82 21.58
N GLN A 392 0.68 4.68 20.63
CA GLN A 392 0.74 4.37 19.21
C GLN A 392 2.21 4.10 18.79
N LEU A 393 3.16 4.95 19.16
CA LEU A 393 4.60 4.74 18.88
C LEU A 393 5.16 3.46 19.52
N ALA A 394 4.75 3.13 20.74
CA ALA A 394 5.13 1.90 21.42
C ALA A 394 4.58 0.67 20.69
N SER A 395 3.36 0.77 20.14
CA SER A 395 2.78 -0.24 19.26
C SER A 395 3.52 -0.35 17.91
N LEU A 396 4.21 0.72 17.48
CA LEU A 396 5.07 0.71 16.30
C LEU A 396 6.42 0.02 16.55
N ASN A 397 6.83 -0.07 17.82
CA ASN A 397 8.15 -0.55 18.19
C ASN A 397 8.14 -2.07 18.39
N ASP A 398 9.19 -2.72 17.90
CA ASP A 398 9.29 -4.17 17.93
C ASP A 398 9.55 -4.64 19.38
N SER A 399 8.53 -5.22 20.01
CA SER A 399 8.63 -5.82 21.35
C SER A 399 9.67 -6.96 21.41
N LYS A 400 10.21 -7.38 20.26
CA LYS A 400 11.24 -8.43 20.16
C LYS A 400 12.68 -7.91 20.19
N ILE A 401 12.92 -6.61 20.38
CA ILE A 401 14.28 -6.11 20.64
C ILE A 401 14.68 -6.52 22.06
N LYS A 402 15.25 -7.72 22.18
CA LYS A 402 15.83 -8.29 23.41
C LYS A 402 17.17 -7.62 23.72
N ASN A 403 17.17 -6.30 23.94
CA ASN A 403 18.36 -5.62 24.44
C ASN A 403 18.38 -5.75 25.97
N PRO A 404 19.46 -6.23 26.61
CA PRO A 404 19.54 -6.28 28.07
C PRO A 404 19.31 -4.90 28.73
N VAL A 405 19.57 -3.80 28.00
CA VAL A 405 19.33 -2.43 28.47
C VAL A 405 17.84 -2.10 28.62
N THR A 406 16.97 -2.64 27.75
CA THR A 406 15.51 -2.37 27.83
C THR A 406 14.85 -3.02 29.05
N ARG A 407 15.53 -3.94 29.74
CA ARG A 407 15.07 -4.49 31.03
C ARG A 407 15.15 -3.48 32.18
N PHE A 408 16.02 -2.48 32.07
CA PHE A 408 16.16 -1.41 33.08
C PHE A 408 15.14 -0.29 32.90
N PHE A 409 14.45 -0.27 31.76
CA PHE A 409 13.39 0.69 31.43
C PHE A 409 12.10 -0.09 31.12
N PRO A 410 11.46 -0.71 32.13
CA PRO A 410 10.21 -1.41 31.92
C PRO A 410 9.19 -0.44 31.33
N VAL A 411 8.63 -0.80 30.17
CA VAL A 411 7.51 -0.07 29.58
C VAL A 411 6.31 -0.31 30.48
N GLU A 412 5.94 0.70 31.26
CA GLU A 412 4.77 0.64 32.13
C GLU A 412 3.51 0.60 31.25
N ASN A 413 2.74 -0.49 31.40
CA ASN A 413 1.48 -0.76 30.72
C ASN A 413 1.43 -0.37 29.23
N VAL A 414 1.96 -1.23 28.37
CA VAL A 414 1.34 -1.35 27.04
C VAL A 414 -0.08 -1.83 27.33
N PRO A 415 -1.14 -1.03 27.11
CA PRO A 415 -2.48 -1.61 27.12
C PRO A 415 -2.41 -2.80 26.18
N GLU A 416 -2.80 -3.98 26.66
CA GLU A 416 -2.96 -5.15 25.80
C GLU A 416 -3.62 -4.65 24.52
N LEU A 417 -2.89 -4.85 23.41
CA LEU A 417 -3.26 -4.49 22.04
C LEU A 417 -4.75 -4.21 21.97
N GLU A 418 -5.15 -2.95 21.74
CA GLU A 418 -6.57 -2.62 21.63
C GLU A 418 -7.22 -3.71 20.79
N PRO A 419 -8.21 -4.43 21.36
CA PRO A 419 -8.82 -5.52 20.63
C PRO A 419 -9.30 -4.97 19.29
N PRO A 420 -9.27 -5.78 18.22
CA PRO A 420 -9.87 -5.39 16.94
C PRO A 420 -11.22 -4.75 17.24
N VAL A 421 -11.43 -3.52 16.74
CA VAL A 421 -12.65 -2.75 17.05
C VAL A 421 -13.81 -3.69 16.76
N PRO A 422 -14.61 -4.08 17.78
CA PRO A 422 -15.62 -5.10 17.60
C PRO A 422 -16.56 -4.60 16.51
N GLU A 423 -16.70 -5.41 15.48
CA GLU A 423 -17.56 -5.06 14.38
C GLU A 423 -18.98 -4.94 14.89
N ILE A 424 -19.64 -3.84 14.53
CA ILE A 424 -21.04 -3.65 14.89
C ILE A 424 -21.82 -4.80 14.25
N VAL A 425 -22.42 -5.62 15.09
CA VAL A 425 -23.14 -6.80 14.63
C VAL A 425 -24.27 -6.33 13.71
N PRO A 426 -24.57 -7.00 12.58
CA PRO A 426 -25.64 -6.58 11.68
C PRO A 426 -26.97 -6.28 12.43
N GLN A 427 -27.30 -7.07 13.45
CA GLN A 427 -28.50 -6.86 14.25
C GLN A 427 -28.52 -5.53 15.02
N GLU A 428 -27.37 -5.05 15.50
CA GLU A 428 -27.25 -3.77 16.19
C GLU A 428 -27.31 -2.60 15.20
N LEU A 429 -26.70 -2.76 14.02
CA LEU A 429 -26.87 -1.81 12.91
C LEU A 429 -28.34 -1.69 12.50
N ASP A 430 -29.07 -2.80 12.40
CA ASP A 430 -30.50 -2.78 12.05
C ASP A 430 -31.36 -2.09 13.12
N ALA A 431 -31.03 -2.28 14.40
CA ALA A 431 -31.70 -1.59 15.49
C ALA A 431 -31.44 -0.08 15.44
N GLY A 432 -30.19 0.32 15.21
CA GLY A 432 -29.80 1.71 15.03
C GLY A 432 -30.51 2.38 13.86
N VAL A 433 -30.48 1.75 12.68
CA VAL A 433 -31.17 2.25 11.48
C VAL A 433 -32.66 2.43 11.71
N LYS A 434 -33.31 1.45 12.36
CA LYS A 434 -34.75 1.56 12.70
C LYS A 434 -35.02 2.74 13.64
N GLN A 435 -34.15 2.97 14.61
CA GLN A 435 -34.28 4.11 15.52
C GLN A 435 -34.17 5.44 14.75
N VAL A 436 -33.14 5.60 13.90
CA VAL A 436 -32.96 6.82 13.09
C VAL A 436 -34.16 7.07 12.18
N LEU A 437 -34.61 6.03 11.46
CA LEU A 437 -35.76 6.14 10.56
C LEU A 437 -37.06 6.46 11.31
N SER A 438 -37.25 5.92 12.51
CA SER A 438 -38.44 6.22 13.33
C SER A 438 -38.46 7.67 13.84
N GLU A 439 -37.30 8.28 14.06
CA GLU A 439 -37.17 9.67 14.48
C GLU A 439 -37.30 10.64 13.28
N ALA A 440 -36.87 10.21 12.08
CA ALA A 440 -36.84 11.03 10.87
C ALA A 440 -38.14 11.00 10.04
N ILE A 441 -38.88 9.89 10.01
CA ILE A 441 -40.10 9.76 9.19
C ILE A 441 -41.30 10.30 9.97
N GLN A 442 -41.95 11.34 9.44
CA GLN A 442 -43.20 11.87 9.97
C GLN A 442 -44.36 11.53 9.03
N LYS A 443 -45.49 11.11 9.60
CA LYS A 443 -46.75 11.00 8.83
C LYS A 443 -47.27 12.40 8.58
N SER A 444 -47.53 12.74 7.32
CA SER A 444 -48.19 14.01 6.98
C SER A 444 -49.56 14.01 7.63
N SER A 445 -49.75 14.82 8.67
CA SER A 445 -51.07 15.13 9.18
C SER A 445 -51.81 15.89 8.09
N GLY A 446 -52.79 15.24 7.46
CA GLY A 446 -53.68 15.88 6.52
C GLY A 446 -54.52 16.95 7.22
N SER A 447 -54.03 18.18 7.28
CA SER A 447 -54.89 19.36 7.32
C SER A 447 -55.07 19.80 5.87
N GLY A 448 -56.19 19.38 5.28
CA GLY A 448 -56.63 19.93 4.01
C GLY A 448 -56.89 21.42 4.16
N GLU A 449 -55.98 22.23 3.65
CA GLU A 449 -56.36 23.50 3.05
C GLU A 449 -56.10 23.34 1.56
N GLU A 450 -57.18 22.98 0.85
CA GLU A 450 -57.29 23.21 -0.59
C GLU A 450 -57.08 24.70 -0.84
N THR A 451 -55.84 25.11 -1.05
CA THR A 451 -55.55 26.36 -1.75
C THR A 451 -55.40 26.00 -3.21
N THR A 452 -56.51 26.18 -3.92
CA THR A 452 -56.57 26.26 -5.38
C THR A 452 -55.61 27.35 -5.86
N ASN A 453 -54.40 26.94 -6.21
CA ASN A 453 -53.53 27.69 -7.13
C ASN A 453 -53.20 26.74 -8.27
N GLU A 454 -54.15 26.63 -9.19
CA GLU A 454 -53.86 26.27 -10.57
C GLU A 454 -52.86 27.32 -11.11
N ASP A 455 -51.78 26.87 -11.75
CA ASP A 455 -50.68 27.67 -12.33
C ASP A 455 -49.47 28.03 -11.45
N ALA A 456 -49.00 27.09 -10.61
CA ALA A 456 -47.59 27.08 -10.18
C ALA A 456 -46.85 25.93 -10.87
N ASP A 457 -45.80 26.29 -11.60
CA ASP A 457 -44.95 25.44 -12.44
C ASP A 457 -44.74 24.02 -11.87
N LEU A 458 -45.15 22.99 -12.63
CA LEU A 458 -45.17 21.57 -12.25
C LEU A 458 -43.77 20.91 -12.23
N GLY A 459 -42.71 21.72 -12.17
CA GLY A 459 -41.33 21.25 -12.21
C GLY A 459 -40.87 20.72 -10.85
N VAL A 460 -40.46 19.46 -10.80
CA VAL A 460 -39.53 18.99 -9.77
C VAL A 460 -38.22 19.74 -10.00
N ASN A 461 -38.02 20.85 -9.30
CA ASN A 461 -36.79 21.63 -9.40
C ASN A 461 -35.67 20.86 -8.67
N TYR A 462 -34.80 20.22 -9.44
CA TYR A 462 -33.57 19.63 -8.92
C TYR A 462 -32.51 20.72 -8.77
N GLU A 463 -32.13 21.04 -7.55
CA GLU A 463 -31.03 21.95 -7.26
C GLU A 463 -29.67 21.21 -7.34
N ALA A 464 -28.87 21.60 -8.33
CA ALA A 464 -27.50 21.13 -8.49
C ALA A 464 -26.56 22.05 -7.68
N PHE A 465 -25.99 21.53 -6.60
CA PHE A 465 -24.98 22.24 -5.81
C PHE A 465 -23.60 22.02 -6.41
N ASN A 466 -22.91 23.12 -6.76
CA ASN A 466 -21.57 23.06 -7.35
C ASN A 466 -20.46 23.27 -6.30
N HIS A 467 -20.77 23.93 -5.17
CA HIS A 467 -19.83 24.17 -4.08
C HIS A 467 -20.34 23.62 -2.75
N LEU A 468 -19.41 23.23 -1.86
CA LEU A 468 -19.73 22.72 -0.52
C LEU A 468 -20.44 23.72 0.38
N GLU A 469 -20.26 25.01 0.08
CA GLU A 469 -20.84 26.13 0.80
C GLU A 469 -22.32 26.34 0.45
N ASP A 470 -22.77 25.83 -0.70
CA ASP A 470 -24.16 25.92 -1.15
C ASP A 470 -25.06 24.85 -0.51
N LEU A 471 -24.48 23.87 0.19
CA LEU A 471 -25.25 22.78 0.82
C LEU A 471 -25.80 23.21 2.19
N ASN A 472 -27.07 22.95 2.40
CA ASN A 472 -27.70 23.02 3.72
C ASN A 472 -26.95 22.12 4.73
N ALA A 473 -26.96 22.51 6.01
CA ALA A 473 -26.29 21.77 7.10
C ALA A 473 -26.58 20.25 7.11
N PRO A 474 -27.82 19.76 6.97
CA PRO A 474 -28.09 18.32 6.89
C PRO A 474 -27.67 17.69 5.56
N GLY A 475 -27.64 18.46 4.47
CA GLY A 475 -27.08 18.00 3.20
C GLY A 475 -25.58 17.72 3.36
N LYS A 476 -24.84 18.64 4.00
CA LYS A 476 -23.40 18.47 4.24
C LYS A 476 -23.11 17.21 5.07
N THR A 477 -23.89 16.93 6.12
CA THR A 477 -23.71 15.72 6.92
C THR A 477 -24.01 14.44 6.14
N LEU A 478 -24.99 14.45 5.22
CA LEU A 478 -25.24 13.32 4.31
C LEU A 478 -24.06 13.06 3.36
N TYR A 479 -23.50 14.12 2.76
CA TYR A 479 -22.35 13.99 1.87
C TYR A 479 -21.08 13.58 2.60
N GLU A 480 -20.87 14.06 3.82
CA GLU A 480 -19.79 13.61 4.72
C GLU A 480 -19.94 12.13 5.08
N ALA A 481 -21.15 11.70 5.41
CA ALA A 481 -21.48 10.30 5.69
C ALA A 481 -21.22 9.39 4.48
N ALA A 482 -21.64 9.82 3.29
CA ALA A 482 -21.40 9.11 2.04
C ALA A 482 -19.90 9.04 1.70
N GLY A 483 -19.17 10.14 1.88
CA GLY A 483 -17.73 10.22 1.66
C GLY A 483 -16.93 9.31 2.60
N LYS A 484 -17.28 9.28 3.90
CA LYS A 484 -16.69 8.37 4.90
C LYS A 484 -16.91 6.90 4.52
N ASN A 485 -18.10 6.55 4.04
CA ASN A 485 -18.46 5.17 3.70
C ASN A 485 -17.83 4.66 2.39
N GLU A 486 -17.48 5.53 1.44
CA GLU A 486 -16.85 5.16 0.17
C GLU A 486 -15.40 5.62 0.01
N LEU A 487 -14.83 6.18 1.07
CA LEU A 487 -13.42 6.51 1.18
C LEU A 487 -12.99 7.62 0.23
N TYR A 488 -13.91 8.53 -0.10
CA TYR A 488 -13.64 9.70 -0.91
C TYR A 488 -13.76 10.97 -0.07
N SER A 489 -12.80 11.89 -0.28
CA SER A 489 -12.94 13.27 0.18
C SER A 489 -14.20 13.87 -0.47
N ILE A 490 -14.96 14.61 0.34
CA ILE A 490 -16.27 15.20 0.05
C ILE A 490 -16.26 15.97 -1.30
N HIS A 491 -15.11 16.53 -1.71
CA HIS A 491 -14.94 17.23 -2.98
C HIS A 491 -15.11 16.38 -4.25
N LYS A 492 -14.93 15.06 -4.18
CA LYS A 492 -15.07 14.17 -5.36
C LYS A 492 -16.47 13.57 -5.50
N THR A 493 -17.29 13.62 -4.45
CA THR A 493 -18.68 13.14 -4.48
C THR A 493 -19.67 14.23 -4.89
N THR A 494 -19.25 15.50 -4.84
CA THR A 494 -20.05 16.66 -5.27
C THR A 494 -19.91 17.00 -6.77
N HIS A 495 -18.92 16.43 -7.48
CA HIS A 495 -18.62 16.75 -8.88
C HIS A 495 -18.96 15.64 -9.87
#